data_AF-A0A380S6L0-F1
#
_entry.id   AF-A0A380S6L0-F1
#
_cell.length_a   1.000
_cell.length_b   1.000
_cell.length_c   1.000
_cell.angle_alpha   90.00
_cell.angle_beta   90.00
_cell.angle_gamma   90.00
#
_symmetry.space_group_name_H-M   'P 1'
#
loop_
_entity.id
_entity.type
_entity.pdbx_description
1 polymer ?
#
loop_
_entity_poly.entity_id
_entity_poly.type
_entity_poly.pdbx_seq_one_letter_code
_entity_poly.pdbx_strand_id
1 'polypeptide(L)'
;MNLALLRVCAAVMIMNALYNIASLLFNMSTTDDDSSGFYVSLVFVYAILLIYGIVALVKKNIRILKVYAVWIAICILIGSIMDIMNFNRLPLGVSYSHLFNSLLERIVNPMIVFVVAVFFIEPQKATSFGLFQFCAAFFLVDGANDMIQSIVSLFKGAESFSIVNAVLALLPIALGVFAIVKRSSLILKIYAVIAFVELLWGSLGYMRENMYGGYYVASAFVGLMFNTFLVVCVATFFIEPEKTRDYFQKVKSLFVKWKEMT
;
A
#
# COMPACT_ATOMS: atom_id res chain seq x y z
N MET A 1 3.72 -14.95 19.87
CA MET A 1 3.04 -14.04 18.94
C MET A 1 4.07 -13.13 18.29
N ASN A 2 4.09 -13.02 16.96
CA ASN A 2 4.86 -11.97 16.30
C ASN A 2 4.16 -10.62 16.52
N LEU A 3 4.46 -9.99 17.66
CA LEU A 3 3.81 -8.76 18.12
C LEU A 3 4.09 -7.58 17.18
N ALA A 4 5.29 -7.54 16.58
CA ALA A 4 5.65 -6.49 15.63
C ALA A 4 4.79 -6.61 14.36
N LEU A 5 4.68 -7.82 13.79
CA LEU A 5 3.81 -8.07 12.64
C LEU A 5 2.33 -7.76 12.96
N LEU A 6 1.83 -8.17 14.14
CA LEU A 6 0.47 -7.83 14.56
C LEU A 6 0.22 -6.32 14.61
N ARG A 7 1.15 -5.56 15.19
CA ARG A 7 1.05 -4.10 15.29
C ARG A 7 1.05 -3.44 13.92
N VAL A 8 1.89 -3.92 13.01
CA VAL A 8 1.97 -3.42 11.63
C VAL A 8 0.69 -3.74 10.87
N CYS A 9 0.17 -4.97 10.97
CA CYS A 9 -1.11 -5.34 10.40
C CYS A 9 -2.26 -4.47 10.95
N ALA A 10 -2.31 -4.22 12.26
CA ALA A 10 -3.31 -3.33 12.84
C ALA A 10 -3.15 -1.87 12.35
N ALA A 11 -1.92 -1.38 12.18
CA ALA A 11 -1.67 -0.07 11.60
C ALA A 11 -2.11 0.02 10.13
N VAL A 12 -1.89 -1.03 9.33
CA VAL A 12 -2.41 -1.11 7.95
C VAL A 12 -3.95 -1.05 7.94
N MET A 13 -4.62 -1.77 8.84
CA MET A 13 -6.08 -1.70 8.99
C MET A 13 -6.57 -0.28 9.32
N ILE A 14 -5.94 0.37 10.30
CA ILE A 14 -6.26 1.75 10.71
C ILE A 14 -6.07 2.73 9.55
N MET A 15 -4.91 2.67 8.88
CA MET A 15 -4.60 3.58 7.78
C MET A 15 -5.51 3.37 6.58
N ASN A 16 -5.82 2.11 6.24
CA ASN A 16 -6.79 1.82 5.19
C ASN A 16 -8.19 2.38 5.54
N ALA A 17 -8.64 2.26 6.79
CA ALA A 17 -9.92 2.83 7.21
C ALA A 17 -9.91 4.36 7.11
N LEU A 18 -8.84 5.02 7.56
CA LEU A 18 -8.70 6.49 7.47
C LEU A 18 -8.68 6.96 6.01
N TYR A 19 -7.94 6.28 5.13
CA TYR A 19 -7.92 6.58 3.70
C TYR A 19 -9.31 6.51 3.09
N ASN A 20 -10.05 5.43 3.36
CA ASN A 20 -11.40 5.26 2.81
C ASN A 20 -12.39 6.29 3.38
N ILE A 21 -12.32 6.62 4.68
CA ILE A 21 -13.15 7.69 5.27
C ILE A 21 -12.85 9.03 4.60
N ALA A 22 -11.58 9.40 4.52
CA ALA A 22 -11.17 10.67 3.93
C ALA A 22 -11.56 10.76 2.44
N SER A 23 -11.35 9.69 1.67
CA SER A 23 -11.74 9.59 0.27
C SER A 23 -13.25 9.71 0.09
N LEU A 24 -14.05 9.02 0.92
CA LEU A 24 -15.52 9.09 0.84
C LEU A 24 -16.07 10.47 1.23
N LEU A 25 -15.55 11.08 2.30
CA LEU A 25 -15.95 12.43 2.71
C LEU A 25 -15.58 13.46 1.64
N PHE A 26 -14.41 13.29 1.03
CA PHE A 26 -13.97 14.14 -0.05
C PHE A 26 -14.87 13.99 -1.29
N ASN A 27 -15.12 12.76 -1.74
CA ASN A 27 -16.02 12.49 -2.87
C ASN A 27 -17.43 13.04 -2.60
N MET A 28 -17.96 12.85 -1.40
CA MET A 28 -19.26 13.40 -0.99
C MET A 28 -19.29 14.94 -1.04
N SER A 29 -18.18 15.62 -0.72
CA SER A 29 -18.09 17.08 -0.80
C SER A 29 -18.02 17.62 -2.22
N THR A 30 -17.72 16.76 -3.20
CA THR A 30 -17.46 17.16 -4.60
C THR A 30 -18.47 16.59 -5.59
N THR A 31 -19.39 15.73 -5.17
CA THR A 31 -20.45 15.17 -6.01
C THR A 31 -21.79 15.79 -5.65
N ASP A 32 -22.36 16.56 -6.59
CA ASP A 32 -23.71 17.16 -6.50
C ASP A 32 -24.80 16.13 -6.82
N ASP A 33 -24.81 14.98 -6.14
CA ASP A 33 -25.80 13.92 -6.41
C ASP A 33 -26.48 13.43 -5.13
N ASP A 34 -27.72 12.95 -5.25
CA ASP A 34 -28.59 12.52 -4.13
C ASP A 34 -28.09 11.24 -3.42
N SER A 35 -26.88 10.78 -3.74
CA SER A 35 -26.21 9.62 -3.17
C SER A 35 -25.56 9.88 -1.80
N SER A 36 -25.79 11.04 -1.19
CA SER A 36 -25.29 11.41 0.14
C SER A 36 -25.52 10.33 1.21
N GLY A 37 -26.69 9.69 1.23
CA GLY A 37 -27.02 8.61 2.17
C GLY A 37 -26.13 7.36 2.03
N PHE A 38 -25.69 7.05 0.81
CA PHE A 38 -24.77 5.95 0.54
C PHE A 38 -23.36 6.25 1.07
N TYR A 39 -22.83 7.45 0.80
CA TYR A 39 -21.53 7.89 1.30
C TYR A 39 -21.50 7.90 2.84
N VAL A 40 -22.52 8.46 3.48
CA VAL A 40 -22.64 8.49 4.95
C VAL A 40 -22.64 7.06 5.52
N SER A 41 -23.40 6.15 4.93
CA SER A 41 -23.45 4.75 5.37
C SER A 41 -22.08 4.07 5.28
N LEU A 42 -21.35 4.27 4.19
CA LEU A 42 -20.00 3.71 4.04
C LEU A 42 -18.99 4.34 5.02
N VAL A 43 -19.07 5.65 5.28
CA VAL A 43 -18.23 6.31 6.29
C VAL A 43 -18.45 5.69 7.66
N PHE A 44 -19.70 5.38 8.05
CA PHE A 44 -19.98 4.68 9.30
C PHE A 44 -19.36 3.28 9.35
N VAL A 45 -19.44 2.51 8.26
CA VAL A 45 -18.79 1.19 8.17
C VAL A 45 -17.28 1.32 8.40
N TYR A 46 -16.61 2.24 7.71
CA TYR A 46 -15.17 2.44 7.88
C TYR A 46 -14.79 3.02 9.25
N ALA A 47 -15.65 3.83 9.87
CA ALA A 47 -15.45 4.30 11.25
C ALA A 47 -15.49 3.15 12.26
N ILE A 48 -16.40 2.17 12.07
CA ILE A 48 -16.43 0.95 12.88
C ILE A 48 -15.15 0.13 12.67
N LEU A 49 -14.68 0.00 11.42
CA LEU A 49 -13.42 -0.69 11.11
C LEU A 49 -12.22 0.03 11.73
N LEU A 50 -12.21 1.36 11.75
CA LEU A 50 -11.18 2.15 12.44
C LEU A 50 -11.14 1.83 13.94
N ILE A 51 -12.29 1.82 14.61
CA ILE A 51 -12.41 1.46 16.03
C ILE A 51 -11.91 0.03 16.26
N TYR A 52 -12.31 -0.92 15.41
CA TYR A 52 -11.83 -2.29 15.51
C TYR A 52 -10.31 -2.40 15.30
N GLY A 53 -9.73 -1.61 14.39
CA GLY A 53 -8.28 -1.54 14.20
C GLY A 53 -7.55 -1.05 15.45
N ILE A 54 -8.07 -0.01 16.10
CA ILE A 54 -7.54 0.51 17.37
C ILE A 54 -7.65 -0.55 18.47
N VAL A 55 -8.81 -1.21 18.60
CA VAL A 55 -9.00 -2.28 19.58
C VAL A 55 -8.06 -3.46 19.31
N ALA A 56 -7.88 -3.85 18.05
CA ALA A 56 -6.95 -4.90 17.66
C ALA A 56 -5.52 -4.56 18.06
N LEU A 57 -5.10 -3.31 17.90
CA LEU A 57 -3.78 -2.82 18.30
C LEU A 57 -3.61 -2.80 19.84
N VAL A 58 -4.55 -2.18 20.55
CA VAL A 58 -4.49 -1.96 22.01
C VAL A 58 -4.63 -3.26 22.78
N LYS A 59 -5.61 -4.08 22.41
CA LYS A 59 -5.88 -5.38 23.06
C LYS A 59 -5.06 -6.52 22.45
N LYS A 60 -4.23 -6.24 21.44
CA LYS A 60 -3.42 -7.23 20.71
C LYS A 60 -4.28 -8.39 20.18
N ASN A 61 -5.51 -8.09 19.76
CA ASN A 61 -6.50 -9.09 19.41
C ASN A 61 -6.40 -9.48 17.93
N ILE A 62 -5.70 -10.59 17.68
CA ILE A 62 -5.54 -11.14 16.34
C ILE A 62 -6.86 -11.57 15.69
N ARG A 63 -7.89 -11.96 16.46
CA ARG A 63 -9.17 -12.41 15.89
C ARG A 63 -9.83 -11.29 15.10
N ILE A 64 -9.73 -10.05 15.58
CA ILE A 64 -10.25 -8.87 14.88
C ILE A 64 -9.54 -8.69 13.54
N LEU A 65 -8.22 -8.82 13.50
CA LEU A 65 -7.45 -8.76 12.26
C LEU A 65 -7.86 -9.86 11.28
N LYS A 66 -8.09 -11.09 11.77
CA LYS A 66 -8.55 -12.22 10.93
C LYS A 66 -9.93 -11.95 10.34
N VAL A 67 -10.88 -11.44 11.14
CA VAL A 67 -12.20 -11.05 10.64
C VAL A 67 -12.07 -9.97 9.56
N TYR A 68 -11.22 -8.97 9.79
CA TYR A 68 -10.97 -7.92 8.81
C TYR A 68 -10.27 -8.43 7.54
N ALA A 69 -9.35 -9.39 7.65
CA ALA A 69 -8.73 -10.04 6.50
C ALA A 69 -9.77 -10.80 5.65
N VAL A 70 -10.71 -11.50 6.29
CA VAL A 70 -11.84 -12.13 5.59
C VAL A 70 -12.71 -11.07 4.90
N TRP A 71 -13.00 -9.97 5.58
CA TRP A 71 -13.74 -8.85 4.99
C TRP A 71 -13.06 -8.31 3.72
N ILE A 72 -11.74 -8.05 3.77
CA ILE A 72 -10.98 -7.61 2.59
C ILE A 72 -11.07 -8.65 1.46
N ALA A 73 -10.90 -9.94 1.75
CA ALA A 73 -10.99 -10.98 0.73
C ALA A 73 -12.37 -11.00 0.06
N ILE A 74 -13.44 -10.83 0.83
CA ILE A 74 -14.82 -10.71 0.31
C ILE A 74 -14.95 -9.45 -0.55
N CYS A 75 -14.44 -8.30 -0.11
CA CYS A 75 -14.48 -7.06 -0.90
C CYS A 75 -13.73 -7.17 -2.23
N ILE A 76 -12.57 -7.87 -2.25
CA ILE A 76 -11.83 -8.15 -3.49
C ILE A 76 -12.69 -8.99 -4.44
N LEU A 77 -13.30 -10.07 -3.94
CA LEU A 77 -14.17 -10.94 -4.74
C LEU A 77 -15.39 -10.20 -5.29
N ILE A 78 -16.11 -9.45 -4.44
CA ILE A 78 -17.26 -8.64 -4.85
C ILE A 78 -16.84 -7.63 -5.92
N GLY A 79 -15.70 -6.95 -5.71
CA GLY A 79 -15.15 -6.02 -6.67
C GLY A 79 -14.86 -6.65 -8.03
N SER A 80 -14.25 -7.84 -8.05
CA SER A 80 -14.00 -8.58 -9.29
C SER A 80 -15.30 -8.97 -10.01
N ILE A 81 -16.34 -9.38 -9.26
CA ILE A 81 -17.66 -9.66 -9.84
C ILE A 81 -18.27 -8.39 -10.42
N MET A 82 -18.20 -7.26 -9.71
CA MET A 82 -18.70 -5.97 -10.19
C MET A 82 -17.99 -5.52 -11.48
N ASP A 83 -16.67 -5.70 -11.58
CA ASP A 83 -15.92 -5.37 -12.79
C ASP A 83 -16.40 -6.22 -13.98
N ILE A 84 -16.65 -7.51 -13.79
CA ILE A 84 -17.19 -8.41 -14.82
C ILE A 84 -18.61 -7.97 -15.23
N MET A 85 -19.48 -7.69 -14.25
CA MET A 85 -20.86 -7.26 -14.52
C MET A 85 -20.91 -5.91 -15.25
N ASN A 86 -20.04 -4.97 -14.87
CA ASN A 86 -19.95 -3.66 -15.49
C ASN A 86 -19.34 -3.75 -16.90
N PHE A 87 -18.37 -4.64 -17.12
CA PHE A 87 -17.82 -4.88 -18.46
C PHE A 87 -18.89 -5.37 -19.44
N ASN A 88 -19.80 -6.24 -18.99
CA ASN A 88 -20.92 -6.70 -19.81
C ASN A 88 -21.94 -5.60 -20.16
N ARG A 89 -21.86 -4.43 -19.50
CA ARG A 89 -22.72 -3.26 -19.77
C ARG A 89 -22.01 -2.19 -20.61
N LEU A 90 -20.73 -2.35 -20.90
CA LEU A 90 -19.98 -1.39 -21.71
C LEU A 90 -20.35 -1.52 -23.19
N PRO A 91 -20.27 -0.41 -23.97
CA PRO A 91 -20.55 -0.44 -25.39
C PRO A 91 -19.62 -1.39 -26.15
N LEU A 92 -20.13 -1.97 -27.23
CA LEU A 92 -19.38 -2.83 -28.16
C LEU A 92 -18.11 -2.09 -28.63
N GLY A 93 -16.93 -2.63 -28.29
CA GLY A 93 -15.62 -2.04 -28.64
C GLY A 93 -14.61 -2.00 -27.50
N VAL A 94 -15.03 -2.17 -26.25
CA VAL A 94 -14.08 -2.31 -25.12
C VAL A 94 -13.44 -3.70 -25.17
N SER A 95 -12.12 -3.73 -25.36
CA SER A 95 -11.36 -4.98 -25.43
C SER A 95 -11.38 -5.74 -24.10
N TYR A 96 -11.43 -7.08 -24.17
CA TYR A 96 -11.25 -7.99 -23.03
C TYR A 96 -9.95 -7.73 -22.26
N SER A 97 -8.96 -7.08 -22.87
CA SER A 97 -7.76 -6.61 -22.18
C SER A 97 -8.11 -5.66 -21.04
N HIS A 98 -9.13 -4.79 -21.16
CA HIS A 98 -9.55 -3.88 -20.10
C HIS A 98 -10.06 -4.64 -18.86
N LEU A 99 -10.94 -5.63 -19.08
CA LEU A 99 -11.45 -6.47 -18.00
C LEU A 99 -10.32 -7.26 -17.34
N PHE A 100 -9.44 -7.86 -18.15
CA PHE A 100 -8.29 -8.61 -17.65
C PHE A 100 -7.39 -7.75 -16.76
N ASN A 101 -7.14 -6.49 -17.14
CA ASN A 101 -6.34 -5.56 -16.34
C ASN A 101 -7.03 -5.20 -15.02
N SER A 102 -8.33 -4.90 -15.06
CA SER A 102 -9.08 -4.54 -13.84
C SER A 102 -9.07 -5.70 -12.84
N LEU A 103 -9.23 -6.94 -13.34
CA LEU A 103 -9.15 -8.15 -12.52
C LEU A 103 -7.73 -8.39 -11.99
N LEU A 104 -6.70 -8.19 -12.82
CA LEU A 104 -5.30 -8.34 -12.38
C LEU A 104 -4.93 -7.33 -11.29
N GLU A 105 -5.32 -6.07 -11.40
CA GLU A 105 -5.06 -5.03 -10.39
C GLU A 105 -5.74 -5.36 -9.04
N ARG A 106 -6.91 -6.02 -9.08
CA ARG A 106 -7.56 -6.51 -7.85
C ARG A 106 -6.88 -7.73 -7.25
N ILE A 107 -6.35 -8.63 -8.07
CA ILE A 107 -5.73 -9.90 -7.64
C ILE A 107 -4.26 -9.73 -7.27
N VAL A 108 -3.53 -8.82 -7.88
CA VAL A 108 -2.14 -8.49 -7.56
C VAL A 108 -2.14 -7.21 -6.74
N ASN A 109 -2.71 -7.32 -5.54
CA ASN A 109 -2.86 -6.18 -4.63
C ASN A 109 -2.03 -6.41 -3.36
N PRO A 110 -1.24 -5.43 -2.87
CA PRO A 110 -0.49 -5.53 -1.62
C PRO A 110 -1.35 -5.92 -0.40
N MET A 111 -2.64 -5.60 -0.40
CA MET A 111 -3.59 -5.99 0.65
C MET A 111 -3.81 -7.50 0.73
N ILE A 112 -3.52 -8.27 -0.33
CA ILE A 112 -3.55 -9.74 -0.28
C ILE A 112 -2.40 -10.25 0.59
N VAL A 113 -1.24 -9.60 0.57
CA VAL A 113 -0.13 -9.93 1.47
C VAL A 113 -0.56 -9.72 2.92
N PHE A 114 -1.31 -8.66 3.21
CA PHE A 114 -1.93 -8.46 4.52
C PHE A 114 -2.87 -9.61 4.89
N VAL A 115 -3.81 -9.98 4.00
CA VAL A 115 -4.77 -11.06 4.24
C VAL A 115 -4.05 -12.34 4.60
N VAL A 116 -3.08 -12.76 3.77
CA VAL A 116 -2.29 -13.96 3.97
C VAL A 116 -1.50 -13.88 5.28
N ALA A 117 -0.76 -12.79 5.50
CA ALA A 117 0.10 -12.64 6.67
C ALA A 117 -0.66 -12.75 8.00
N VAL A 118 -1.86 -12.17 8.08
CA VAL A 118 -2.69 -12.21 9.30
C VAL A 118 -3.10 -13.63 9.69
N PHE A 119 -3.30 -14.54 8.73
CA PHE A 119 -3.58 -15.95 9.03
C PHE A 119 -2.37 -16.70 9.59
N PHE A 120 -1.16 -16.28 9.21
CA PHE A 120 0.10 -16.85 9.67
C PHE A 120 0.67 -16.21 10.95
N ILE A 121 0.01 -15.17 11.50
CA ILE A 121 0.38 -14.67 12.84
C ILE A 121 -0.05 -15.73 13.87
N GLU A 122 0.88 -16.56 14.32
CA GLU A 122 0.63 -17.49 15.41
C GLU A 122 0.70 -16.76 16.77
N PRO A 123 -0.22 -17.04 17.72
CA PRO A 123 -0.23 -16.39 19.03
C PRO A 123 0.96 -16.78 19.91
N GLN A 124 1.71 -17.86 19.64
CA GLN A 124 2.71 -18.37 20.58
C GLN A 124 4.17 -18.21 20.15
N LYS A 125 4.50 -18.21 18.85
CA LYS A 125 5.88 -18.02 18.39
C LYS A 125 6.16 -16.54 18.07
N ALA A 126 7.26 -16.00 18.58
CA ALA A 126 7.74 -14.66 18.29
C ALA A 126 8.98 -14.80 17.41
N THR A 127 8.83 -14.65 16.10
CA THR A 127 9.96 -14.62 15.18
C THR A 127 10.00 -13.25 14.52
N SER A 128 11.07 -12.48 14.73
CA SER A 128 11.35 -11.24 14.00
C SER A 128 11.33 -11.44 12.49
N PHE A 129 11.58 -12.67 12.04
CA PHE A 129 11.52 -13.13 10.66
C PHE A 129 10.15 -12.89 10.00
N GLY A 130 9.04 -12.98 10.74
CA GLY A 130 7.72 -12.79 10.12
C GLY A 130 7.45 -11.35 9.68
N LEU A 131 8.01 -10.34 10.36
CA LEU A 131 7.89 -8.94 9.91
C LEU A 131 8.75 -8.71 8.66
N PHE A 132 9.95 -9.28 8.65
CA PHE A 132 10.84 -9.22 7.49
C PHE A 132 10.19 -9.83 6.24
N GLN A 133 9.63 -11.05 6.37
CA GLN A 133 8.93 -11.72 5.27
C GLN A 133 7.70 -10.94 4.81
N PHE A 134 6.94 -10.36 5.74
CA PHE A 134 5.79 -9.53 5.43
C PHE A 134 6.17 -8.31 4.60
N CYS A 135 7.15 -7.51 5.05
CA CYS A 135 7.60 -6.33 4.31
C CYS A 135 8.17 -6.70 2.94
N ALA A 136 8.98 -7.76 2.85
CA ALA A 136 9.53 -8.21 1.58
C ALA A 136 8.44 -8.66 0.60
N ALA A 137 7.46 -9.45 1.07
CA ALA A 137 6.34 -9.88 0.24
C ALA A 137 5.46 -8.71 -0.19
N PHE A 138 5.25 -7.72 0.70
CA PHE A 138 4.47 -6.52 0.38
C PHE A 138 5.11 -5.73 -0.75
N PHE A 139 6.43 -5.46 -0.67
CA PHE A 139 7.17 -4.78 -1.73
C PHE A 139 7.24 -5.57 -3.04
N LEU A 140 7.32 -6.91 -2.96
CA LEU A 140 7.30 -7.75 -4.15
C LEU A 140 5.96 -7.69 -4.88
N VAL A 141 4.85 -7.74 -4.15
CA VAL A 141 3.51 -7.67 -4.74
C VAL A 141 3.21 -6.27 -5.26
N ASP A 142 3.65 -5.24 -4.55
CA ASP A 142 3.54 -3.84 -4.99
C ASP A 142 4.32 -3.60 -6.30
N GLY A 143 5.58 -4.01 -6.37
CA GLY A 143 6.36 -3.93 -7.60
C GLY A 143 5.82 -4.78 -8.74
N ALA A 144 5.27 -5.97 -8.44
CA ALA A 144 4.60 -6.78 -9.45
C ALA A 144 3.35 -6.09 -10.01
N ASN A 145 2.58 -5.39 -9.16
CA ASN A 145 1.44 -4.59 -9.59
C ASN A 145 1.87 -3.46 -10.53
N ASP A 146 2.91 -2.70 -10.17
CA ASP A 146 3.44 -1.61 -10.99
C ASP A 146 4.01 -2.11 -12.34
N MET A 147 4.66 -3.27 -12.33
CA MET A 147 5.16 -3.92 -13.54
C MET A 147 4.02 -4.35 -14.46
N ILE A 148 2.95 -4.93 -13.91
CA ILE A 148 1.76 -5.29 -14.69
C ILE A 148 1.16 -4.04 -15.34
N GLN A 149 0.98 -2.95 -14.59
CA GLN A 149 0.45 -1.69 -15.13
C GLN A 149 1.34 -1.12 -16.24
N SER A 150 2.66 -1.19 -16.08
CA SER A 150 3.64 -0.73 -17.06
C SER A 150 3.64 -1.58 -18.34
N ILE A 151 3.48 -2.89 -18.23
CA ILE A 151 3.37 -3.80 -19.40
C ILE A 151 2.02 -3.61 -20.10
N VAL A 152 0.97 -3.34 -19.34
CA VAL A 152 -0.36 -3.11 -19.90
C VAL A 152 -0.42 -1.80 -20.69
N SER A 153 0.22 -0.73 -20.19
CA SER A 153 0.27 0.55 -20.91
C SER A 153 1.03 0.45 -22.24
N LEU A 154 2.08 -0.37 -22.29
CA LEU A 154 2.78 -0.79 -23.51
C LEU A 154 1.83 -1.37 -24.56
N PHE A 155 1.02 -2.37 -24.18
CA PHE A 155 0.13 -3.06 -25.12
C PHE A 155 -1.04 -2.18 -25.59
N LYS A 156 -1.35 -1.11 -24.86
CA LYS A 156 -2.37 -0.12 -25.25
C LYS A 156 -1.84 0.95 -26.21
N GLY A 157 -0.58 0.87 -26.64
CA GLY A 157 0.02 1.83 -27.57
C GLY A 157 0.21 3.22 -26.96
N ALA A 158 0.33 3.32 -25.63
CA ALA A 158 0.65 4.58 -24.99
C ALA A 158 2.06 5.03 -25.45
N GLU A 159 2.15 6.23 -26.03
CA GLU A 159 3.39 6.84 -26.52
C GLU A 159 4.46 7.05 -25.41
N SER A 160 4.11 6.79 -24.16
CA SER A 160 4.90 7.07 -22.97
C SER A 160 5.61 5.85 -22.35
N PHE A 161 5.80 4.74 -23.09
CA PHE A 161 6.64 3.66 -22.58
C PHE A 161 8.11 4.07 -22.59
N SER A 162 8.59 4.51 -21.43
CA SER A 162 10.02 4.73 -21.20
C SER A 162 10.64 3.47 -20.63
N ILE A 163 11.77 3.03 -21.21
CA ILE A 163 12.63 1.97 -20.66
C ILE A 163 12.96 2.25 -19.18
N VAL A 164 13.06 3.53 -18.81
CA VAL A 164 13.29 3.97 -17.43
C VAL A 164 12.16 3.50 -16.51
N ASN A 165 10.89 3.59 -16.92
CA ASN A 165 9.75 3.15 -16.11
C ASN A 165 9.73 1.64 -15.92
N ALA A 166 10.09 0.87 -16.96
CA ALA A 166 10.19 -0.58 -16.86
C ALA A 166 11.33 -1.03 -15.93
N VAL A 167 12.48 -0.34 -15.97
CA VAL A 167 13.60 -0.61 -15.06
C VAL A 167 13.23 -0.24 -13.61
N LEU A 168 12.54 0.88 -13.41
CA LEU A 168 12.06 1.28 -12.09
C LEU A 168 11.02 0.29 -11.54
N ALA A 169 10.11 -0.24 -12.37
CA ALA A 169 9.15 -1.27 -11.94
C ALA A 169 9.80 -2.62 -11.59
N LEU A 170 10.94 -2.96 -12.20
CA LEU A 170 11.71 -4.18 -11.88
C LEU A 170 12.55 -4.05 -10.60
N LEU A 171 12.91 -2.83 -10.22
CA LEU A 171 13.76 -2.55 -9.07
C LEU A 171 13.17 -3.07 -7.73
N PRO A 172 11.88 -2.84 -7.39
CA PRO A 172 11.23 -3.43 -6.22
C PRO A 172 11.33 -4.95 -6.19
N ILE A 173 11.14 -5.59 -7.36
CA ILE A 173 11.11 -7.05 -7.48
C ILE A 173 12.51 -7.61 -7.25
N ALA A 174 13.51 -7.05 -7.95
CA ALA A 174 14.90 -7.45 -7.81
C ALA A 174 15.42 -7.27 -6.37
N LEU A 175 15.16 -6.12 -5.75
CA LEU A 175 15.58 -5.84 -4.38
C LEU A 175 14.82 -6.69 -3.35
N GLY A 176 13.52 -6.93 -3.55
CA GLY A 176 12.71 -7.81 -2.72
C GLY A 176 13.21 -9.26 -2.74
N VAL A 177 13.46 -9.81 -3.94
CA VAL A 177 14.02 -11.17 -4.10
C VAL A 177 15.41 -11.24 -3.47
N PHE A 178 16.28 -10.27 -3.78
CA PHE A 178 17.64 -10.26 -3.26
C PHE A 178 17.68 -10.12 -1.73
N ALA A 179 16.79 -9.31 -1.15
CA ALA A 179 16.65 -9.20 0.29
C ALA A 179 16.26 -10.55 0.92
N ILE A 180 15.28 -11.27 0.35
CA ILE A 180 14.85 -12.60 0.84
C ILE A 180 16.00 -13.61 0.72
N VAL A 181 16.64 -13.70 -0.44
CA VAL A 181 17.73 -14.66 -0.72
C VAL A 181 18.93 -14.41 0.20
N LYS A 182 19.34 -13.16 0.36
CA LYS A 182 20.47 -12.79 1.23
C LYS A 182 20.07 -12.63 2.70
N ARG A 183 18.78 -12.73 3.03
CA ARG A 183 18.20 -12.46 4.35
C ARG A 183 18.70 -11.14 4.96
N SER A 184 18.80 -10.10 4.13
CA SER A 184 19.39 -8.83 4.51
C SER A 184 18.33 -7.76 4.76
N SER A 185 18.13 -7.41 6.03
CA SER A 185 17.20 -6.35 6.45
C SER A 185 17.63 -4.96 5.95
N LEU A 186 18.94 -4.75 5.73
CA LEU A 186 19.49 -3.49 5.22
C LEU A 186 18.99 -3.18 3.80
N ILE A 187 18.82 -4.21 2.98
CA ILE A 187 18.37 -4.04 1.58
C ILE A 187 16.92 -3.57 1.55
N LEU A 188 16.06 -4.16 2.39
CA LEU A 188 14.68 -3.68 2.56
C LEU A 188 14.62 -2.25 3.10
N LYS A 189 15.52 -1.87 4.01
CA LYS A 189 15.57 -0.51 4.56
C LYS A 189 15.98 0.51 3.48
N ILE A 190 16.98 0.19 2.67
CA ILE A 190 17.38 1.03 1.54
C ILE A 190 16.23 1.17 0.55
N TYR A 191 15.61 0.05 0.19
CA TYR A 191 14.47 0.08 -0.73
C TYR A 191 13.28 0.86 -0.16
N ALA A 192 12.97 0.74 1.13
CA ALA A 192 11.91 1.52 1.77
C ALA A 192 12.16 3.04 1.68
N VAL A 193 13.42 3.48 1.74
CA VAL A 193 13.77 4.90 1.48
C VAL A 193 13.53 5.27 0.02
N ILE A 194 13.98 4.43 -0.92
CA ILE A 194 13.79 4.66 -2.36
C ILE A 194 12.30 4.76 -2.68
N ALA A 195 11.51 3.78 -2.24
CA ALA A 195 10.08 3.72 -2.49
C ALA A 195 9.32 4.88 -1.84
N PHE A 196 9.77 5.35 -0.66
CA PHE A 196 9.23 6.56 -0.05
C PHE A 196 9.48 7.80 -0.93
N VAL A 197 10.70 7.94 -1.47
CA VAL A 197 11.05 9.04 -2.38
C VAL A 197 10.25 8.95 -3.68
N GLU A 198 10.10 7.75 -4.25
CA GLU A 198 9.31 7.52 -5.46
C GLU A 198 7.83 7.90 -5.24
N LEU A 199 7.24 7.50 -4.11
CA LEU A 199 5.87 7.87 -3.75
C LEU A 199 5.69 9.40 -3.65
N LEU A 200 6.63 10.08 -2.98
CA LEU A 200 6.61 11.54 -2.86
C LEU A 200 6.76 12.20 -4.23
N TRP A 201 7.70 11.72 -5.04
CA TRP A 201 7.97 12.28 -6.36
C TRP A 201 6.79 12.10 -7.31
N GLY A 202 6.19 10.91 -7.34
CA GLY A 202 5.00 10.62 -8.14
C GLY A 202 3.80 11.49 -7.72
N SER A 203 3.60 11.67 -6.42
CA SER A 203 2.52 12.52 -5.91
C SER A 203 2.75 14.01 -6.25
N LEU A 204 3.98 14.50 -6.15
CA LEU A 204 4.35 15.87 -6.54
C LEU A 204 4.21 16.09 -8.05
N GLY A 205 4.62 15.12 -8.86
CA GLY A 205 4.42 15.13 -10.31
C GLY A 205 2.94 15.23 -10.66
N TYR A 206 2.11 14.37 -10.06
CA TYR A 206 0.67 14.40 -10.26
C TYR A 206 0.03 15.74 -9.85
N MET A 207 0.41 16.29 -8.69
CA MET A 207 -0.07 17.60 -8.24
C MET A 207 0.38 18.73 -9.18
N ARG A 208 1.60 18.66 -9.72
CA ARG A 208 2.11 19.66 -10.67
C ARG A 208 1.34 19.61 -11.99
N GLU A 209 1.10 18.42 -12.52
CA GLU A 209 0.36 18.25 -13.79
C GLU A 209 -1.11 18.67 -13.65
N ASN A 210 -1.69 18.50 -12.46
CA ASN A 210 -3.09 18.80 -12.19
C ASN A 210 -3.30 20.05 -11.30
N MET A 211 -2.32 20.97 -11.27
CA MET A 211 -2.28 22.08 -10.30
C MET A 211 -3.51 23.01 -10.34
N TYR A 212 -4.21 23.04 -11.47
CA TYR A 212 -5.39 23.90 -11.68
C TYR A 212 -6.70 23.27 -11.16
N GLY A 213 -6.69 21.98 -10.81
CA GLY A 213 -7.83 21.33 -10.19
C GLY A 213 -7.57 21.07 -8.71
N GLY A 214 -8.10 21.93 -7.83
CA GLY A 214 -7.99 21.77 -6.38
C GLY A 214 -8.45 20.38 -5.90
N TYR A 215 -9.40 19.78 -6.62
CA TYR A 215 -9.84 18.39 -6.40
C TYR A 215 -8.68 17.38 -6.49
N TYR A 216 -7.89 17.44 -7.57
CA TYR A 216 -6.78 16.51 -7.82
C TYR A 216 -5.63 16.68 -6.82
N VAL A 217 -5.37 17.92 -6.41
CA VAL A 217 -4.35 18.22 -5.40
C VAL A 217 -4.76 17.68 -4.03
N ALA A 218 -6.02 17.90 -3.62
CA ALA A 218 -6.53 17.41 -2.35
C ALA A 218 -6.63 15.87 -2.32
N SER A 219 -7.04 15.22 -3.40
CA SER A 219 -7.09 13.75 -3.48
C SER A 219 -5.70 13.13 -3.40
N ALA A 220 -4.70 13.72 -4.08
CA ALA A 220 -3.30 13.29 -3.99
C ALA A 220 -2.76 13.45 -2.56
N PHE A 221 -3.09 14.55 -1.88
CA PHE A 221 -2.69 14.78 -0.50
C PHE A 221 -3.31 13.76 0.46
N VAL A 222 -4.62 13.48 0.33
CA VAL A 222 -5.31 12.44 1.10
C VAL A 222 -4.67 11.06 0.86
N GLY A 223 -4.37 10.74 -0.40
CA GLY A 223 -3.69 9.51 -0.79
C GLY A 223 -2.29 9.37 -0.21
N LEU A 224 -1.52 10.46 -0.15
CA LEU A 224 -0.18 10.46 0.43
C LEU A 224 -0.24 10.33 1.96
N MET A 225 -1.11 11.07 2.64
CA MET A 225 -1.19 11.04 4.11
C MET A 225 -1.65 9.68 4.65
N PHE A 226 -2.66 9.08 4.03
CA PHE A 226 -3.29 7.86 4.54
C PHE A 226 -2.84 6.58 3.83
N ASN A 227 -1.69 6.60 3.16
CA ASN A 227 -1.20 5.46 2.40
C ASN A 227 -0.78 4.30 3.30
N THR A 228 -1.34 3.10 3.07
CA THR A 228 -0.91 1.87 3.76
C THR A 228 0.53 1.47 3.42
N PHE A 229 1.03 1.82 2.23
CA PHE A 229 2.40 1.58 1.81
C PHE A 229 3.41 2.26 2.74
N LEU A 230 3.13 3.49 3.19
CA LEU A 230 3.97 4.22 4.15
C LEU A 230 4.12 3.46 5.47
N VAL A 231 3.07 2.81 5.95
CA VAL A 231 3.12 1.98 7.17
C VAL A 231 4.15 0.87 7.00
N VAL A 232 4.19 0.24 5.83
CA VAL A 232 5.12 -0.85 5.53
C VAL A 232 6.55 -0.34 5.39
N CYS A 233 6.76 0.80 4.71
CA CYS A 233 8.07 1.46 4.64
C CYS A 233 8.61 1.87 6.01
N VAL A 234 7.75 2.34 6.91
CA VAL A 234 8.15 2.64 8.29
C VAL A 234 8.42 1.34 9.06
N ALA A 235 7.61 0.30 8.85
CA ALA A 235 7.75 -0.99 9.50
C ALA A 235 9.11 -1.67 9.22
N THR A 236 9.71 -1.46 8.04
CA THR A 236 11.02 -2.06 7.71
C THR A 236 12.15 -1.62 8.62
N PHE A 237 12.08 -0.40 9.18
CA PHE A 237 13.09 0.09 10.11
C PHE A 237 12.99 -0.57 11.49
N PHE A 238 11.84 -1.16 11.81
CA PHE A 238 11.65 -1.97 13.03
C PHE A 238 12.11 -3.42 12.87
N ILE A 239 12.57 -3.83 11.67
CA ILE A 239 13.27 -5.10 11.48
C ILE A 239 14.67 -4.97 12.06
N GLU A 240 14.98 -5.74 13.10
CA GLU A 240 16.27 -5.68 13.83
C GLU A 240 16.60 -4.25 14.31
N PRO A 241 15.83 -3.71 15.28
CA PRO A 241 15.88 -2.29 15.66
C PRO A 241 17.24 -1.85 16.22
N GLU A 242 18.01 -2.78 16.82
CA GLU A 242 19.35 -2.51 17.32
C GLU A 242 20.31 -2.12 16.19
N LYS A 243 20.34 -2.91 15.10
CA LYS A 243 21.13 -2.57 13.90
C LYS A 243 20.65 -1.25 13.29
N THR A 244 19.34 -1.03 13.25
CA THR A 244 18.76 0.24 12.76
C THR A 244 19.28 1.44 13.56
N ARG A 245 19.32 1.33 14.89
CA ARG A 245 19.83 2.38 15.77
C ARG A 245 21.30 2.68 15.48
N ASP A 246 22.12 1.66 15.28
CA ASP A 246 23.54 1.83 14.94
C ASP A 246 23.72 2.56 13.61
N TYR A 247 22.91 2.25 12.60
CA TYR A 247 22.93 2.96 11.32
C TYR A 247 22.55 4.43 11.47
N PHE A 248 21.46 4.73 12.21
CA PHE A 248 21.05 6.12 12.45
C PHE A 248 22.10 6.91 13.24
N GLN A 249 22.78 6.28 14.20
CA GLN A 249 23.87 6.92 14.94
C GLN A 249 25.06 7.25 14.02
N LYS A 250 25.43 6.33 13.11
CA LYS A 250 26.46 6.60 12.10
C LYS A 250 26.07 7.74 11.17
N VAL A 251 24.85 7.73 10.63
CA VAL A 251 24.35 8.82 9.77
C VAL A 251 24.32 10.16 10.52
N LYS A 252 23.85 10.17 11.77
CA LYS A 252 23.87 11.37 12.62
C LYS A 252 25.30 11.89 12.81
N SER A 253 26.27 11.01 13.06
CA SER A 253 27.67 11.41 13.21
C SER A 253 28.25 12.03 11.94
N LEU A 254 27.87 11.51 10.76
CA LEU A 254 28.27 12.07 9.47
C LEU A 254 27.62 13.43 9.22
N PHE A 255 26.35 13.59 9.57
CA PHE A 255 25.64 14.86 9.43
C PHE A 255 26.21 15.95 10.35
N VAL A 256 26.56 15.60 11.59
CA VAL A 256 27.24 16.53 12.52
C VAL A 256 28.59 16.96 11.95
N LYS A 257 29.41 16.02 11.48
CA LYS A 257 30.68 16.34 10.82
C LYS A 257 30.51 17.21 9.59
N TRP A 258 29.51 16.92 8.75
CA TRP A 258 29.21 17.73 7.58
C TRP A 258 28.83 19.17 7.97
N LYS A 259 27.96 19.33 8.98
CA LYS A 259 27.59 20.63 9.52
C LYS A 259 28.78 21.38 10.14
N GLU A 260 29.75 20.68 10.71
CA GLU A 260 30.98 21.31 11.22
C GLU A 260 31.92 21.78 10.09
N MET A 261 31.76 21.25 8.88
CA MET A 261 32.56 21.59 7.69
C MET A 261 31.92 22.68 6.81
N THR A 262 30.64 23.03 7.04
CA THR A 262 29.86 24.05 6.27
C THR A 262 29.38 25.17 7.17
#